data_AF-A0A6J8E4U2-F1
#
_entry.id   AF-A0A6J8E4U2-F1
#
_cell.length_a   1.000
_cell.length_b   1.000
_cell.length_c   1.000
_cell.angle_alpha   90.00
_cell.angle_beta   90.00
_cell.angle_gamma   90.00
#
_symmetry.space_group_name_H-M   'P 1'
#
loop_
_entity.id
_entity.type
_entity.pdbx_description
1 polymer ?
#
loop_
_entity_poly.entity_id
_entity_poly.type
_entity_poly.pdbx_seq_one_letter_code
_entity_poly.pdbx_strand_id
1 'polypeptide(L)'
;MREVLQFELGPLPWSLANVDGTPVKTNKSVLAGLLEKGVEQMQAIPEESMWIFDGMAVIQSITRIPSTFSDLAIVVLKTILLVSKRAPRIDFVTDQYPTISIKNLERDRRSLGGQIITIISRPSQSCPRQWKKFLSVGRNKVALVEFAKIWKSALEHNTVPSPNNHGWIVKNDLISINWLDQPPALDAFLILISCSCKAGCANKRCSCVRQALSCTDGCKCSNACSNKDYQIVDIANDDDEDDGDDDKSVDAGDETDDDSMD
;
A
#
# COMPACT_ATOMS: atom_id res chain seq x y z
N MET A 1 -9.77 -0.55 -41.54
CA MET A 1 -10.33 0.01 -40.28
C MET A 1 -10.33 -0.98 -39.11
N ARG A 2 -10.79 -2.24 -39.26
CA ARG A 2 -10.80 -3.23 -38.16
C ARG A 2 -9.44 -3.56 -37.54
N GLU A 3 -8.35 -3.47 -38.29
CA GLU A 3 -7.00 -3.70 -37.76
C GLU A 3 -6.49 -2.53 -36.89
N VAL A 4 -6.90 -1.30 -37.19
CA VAL A 4 -6.45 -0.10 -36.46
C VAL A 4 -7.09 0.00 -35.07
N LEU A 5 -8.32 -0.49 -34.92
CA LEU A 5 -9.07 -0.48 -33.64
C LEU A 5 -8.65 -1.62 -32.68
N GLN A 6 -7.65 -2.42 -33.03
CA GLN A 6 -7.14 -3.50 -32.17
C GLN A 6 -5.96 -3.06 -31.30
N PHE A 7 -5.44 -1.86 -31.53
CA PHE A 7 -4.28 -1.33 -30.83
C PHE A 7 -4.69 -0.09 -30.05
N GLU A 8 -4.15 0.04 -28.83
CA GLU A 8 -4.30 1.26 -28.04
C GLU A 8 -3.71 2.43 -28.81
N LEU A 9 -4.43 3.55 -28.85
CA LEU A 9 -4.02 4.76 -29.57
C LEU A 9 -2.84 5.49 -28.89
N GLY A 10 -2.37 4.98 -27.75
CA GLY A 10 -1.24 5.52 -27.00
C GLY A 10 -0.50 4.43 -26.23
N PRO A 11 0.63 4.78 -25.58
CA PRO A 11 1.48 3.84 -24.84
C PRO A 11 0.78 3.25 -23.60
N LEU A 12 -0.34 3.83 -23.19
CA LEU A 12 -1.17 3.38 -22.08
C LEU A 12 -2.66 3.47 -22.48
N PRO A 13 -3.54 2.58 -21.96
CA PRO A 13 -4.98 2.67 -22.20
C PRO A 13 -5.54 4.01 -21.75
N TRP A 14 -6.34 4.64 -22.60
CA TRP A 14 -6.94 5.96 -22.31
C TRP A 14 -7.96 5.95 -21.17
N SER A 15 -8.44 4.77 -20.78
CA SER A 15 -9.25 4.58 -19.55
C SER A 15 -8.44 4.77 -18.26
N LEU A 16 -7.11 4.66 -18.34
CA LEU A 16 -6.20 4.72 -17.19
C LEU A 16 -5.23 5.90 -17.25
N ALA A 17 -4.87 6.39 -18.43
CA ALA A 17 -3.89 7.48 -18.61
C ALA A 17 -4.34 8.53 -19.63
N ASN A 18 -3.97 9.78 -19.39
CA ASN A 18 -4.07 10.88 -20.34
C ASN A 18 -3.05 10.70 -21.47
N VAL A 19 -3.15 11.52 -22.52
CA VAL A 19 -2.26 11.50 -23.70
C VAL A 19 -0.78 11.72 -23.32
N ASP A 20 -0.51 12.44 -22.23
CA ASP A 20 0.85 12.68 -21.70
C ASP A 20 1.39 11.51 -20.83
N GLY A 21 0.64 10.40 -20.73
CA GLY A 21 0.99 9.24 -19.91
C GLY A 21 0.67 9.41 -18.42
N THR A 22 0.14 10.55 -17.97
CA THR A 22 -0.26 10.72 -16.56
C THR A 22 -1.58 10.00 -16.28
N PRO A 23 -1.74 9.31 -15.14
CA PRO A 23 -3.00 8.69 -14.75
C PRO A 23 -4.22 9.63 -14.83
N VAL A 24 -5.33 9.10 -15.34
CA VAL A 24 -6.63 9.79 -15.35
C VAL A 24 -7.14 9.93 -13.93
N LYS A 25 -7.67 11.11 -13.58
CA LYS A 25 -8.30 11.31 -12.28
C LYS A 25 -9.63 10.57 -12.22
N THR A 26 -9.76 9.67 -11.24
CA THR A 26 -11.03 9.07 -10.89
C THR A 26 -11.65 9.79 -9.70
N ASN A 27 -12.98 9.82 -9.64
CA ASN A 27 -13.65 10.34 -8.46
C ASN A 27 -13.64 9.28 -7.36
N LYS A 28 -12.70 9.42 -6.41
CA LYS A 28 -12.48 8.48 -5.31
C LYS A 28 -13.73 8.21 -4.46
N SER A 29 -14.66 9.17 -4.37
CA SER A 29 -15.85 9.04 -3.51
C SER A 29 -17.01 8.27 -4.16
N VAL A 30 -16.92 7.91 -5.44
CA VAL A 30 -18.02 7.21 -6.13
C VAL A 30 -18.34 5.88 -5.46
N LEU A 31 -17.32 5.09 -5.11
CA LEU A 31 -17.53 3.81 -4.44
C LEU A 31 -18.16 4.00 -3.06
N ALA A 32 -17.67 4.96 -2.25
CA ALA A 32 -18.25 5.25 -0.94
C ALA A 32 -19.74 5.62 -1.06
N GLY A 33 -20.08 6.52 -1.99
CA GLY A 33 -21.46 6.91 -2.23
C GLY A 33 -22.34 5.79 -2.80
N LEU A 34 -21.76 4.75 -3.42
CA LEU A 34 -22.50 3.54 -3.82
C LEU A 34 -22.70 2.58 -2.66
N LEU A 35 -21.70 2.43 -1.78
CA LEU A 35 -21.79 1.58 -0.59
C LEU A 35 -22.76 2.15 0.45
N GLU A 36 -22.90 3.47 0.52
CA GLU A 36 -23.87 4.14 1.40
C GLU A 36 -25.32 4.00 0.91
N LYS A 37 -25.55 3.62 -0.36
CA LYS A 37 -26.92 3.44 -0.87
C LYS A 37 -27.58 2.25 -0.21
N GLY A 38 -28.69 2.51 0.49
CA GLY A 38 -29.49 1.47 1.14
C GLY A 38 -28.98 1.05 2.52
N VAL A 39 -27.96 1.74 3.05
CA VAL A 39 -27.52 1.56 4.44
C VAL A 39 -28.29 2.54 5.32
N GLU A 40 -29.02 2.01 6.31
CA GLU A 40 -29.67 2.85 7.31
C GLU A 40 -28.62 3.48 8.23
N GLN A 41 -28.73 4.79 8.43
CA GLN A 41 -27.78 5.52 9.28
C GLN A 41 -28.00 5.12 10.75
N MET A 42 -26.91 4.76 11.43
CA MET A 42 -26.95 4.45 12.85
C MET A 42 -27.42 5.66 13.66
N GLN A 43 -28.45 5.49 14.49
CA GLN A 43 -29.07 6.58 15.25
C GLN A 43 -28.21 7.03 16.46
N ALA A 44 -27.48 6.09 17.07
CA ALA A 44 -26.61 6.37 18.19
C ALA A 44 -25.41 5.42 18.19
N ILE A 45 -24.24 5.95 18.55
CA ILE A 45 -23.01 5.18 18.70
C ILE A 45 -23.02 4.51 20.09
N PRO A 46 -22.78 3.19 20.19
CA PRO A 46 -22.70 2.49 21.49
C PRO A 46 -21.64 3.09 22.43
N GLU A 47 -21.88 3.08 23.75
CA GLU A 47 -21.01 3.75 24.74
C GLU A 47 -19.58 3.22 24.76
N GLU A 48 -19.40 1.91 24.57
CA GLU A 48 -18.08 1.23 24.56
C GLU A 48 -17.41 1.19 23.18
N SER A 49 -17.82 2.07 22.26
CA SER A 49 -17.26 2.09 20.91
C SER A 49 -15.84 2.66 20.90
N MET A 50 -14.97 2.03 20.12
CA MET A 50 -13.67 2.61 19.75
C MET A 50 -13.85 3.69 18.69
N TRP A 51 -13.12 4.80 18.83
CA TRP A 51 -13.15 5.90 17.87
C TRP A 51 -11.85 5.98 17.08
N ILE A 52 -11.95 5.93 15.76
CA ILE A 52 -10.81 6.12 14.86
C ILE A 52 -11.00 7.42 14.11
N PHE A 53 -10.08 8.37 14.29
CA PHE A 53 -10.08 9.64 13.58
C PHE A 53 -9.05 9.62 12.46
N ASP A 54 -9.46 9.98 11.24
CA ASP A 54 -8.53 10.41 10.19
C ASP A 54 -7.93 11.75 10.61
N GLY A 55 -6.73 11.69 11.17
CA GLY A 55 -6.05 12.83 11.74
C GLY A 55 -5.70 13.91 10.73
N MET A 56 -5.45 13.57 9.47
CA MET A 56 -5.20 14.59 8.45
C MET A 56 -6.50 15.27 8.02
N ALA A 57 -7.64 14.58 8.08
CA ALA A 57 -8.95 15.22 7.94
C ALA A 57 -9.27 16.15 9.11
N VAL A 58 -9.01 15.72 10.35
CA VAL A 58 -9.18 16.56 11.56
C VAL A 58 -8.33 17.84 11.45
N ILE A 59 -7.04 17.71 11.13
CA ILE A 59 -6.13 18.86 10.98
C ILE A 59 -6.59 19.82 9.88
N GLN A 60 -7.08 19.28 8.74
CA GLN A 60 -7.58 20.10 7.64
C GLN A 60 -8.92 20.79 7.93
N SER A 61 -9.72 20.25 8.85
CA SER A 61 -10.99 20.85 9.27
C SER A 61 -10.82 22.11 10.13
N ILE A 62 -9.62 22.32 10.71
CA ILE A 62 -9.33 23.49 11.55
C ILE A 62 -9.20 24.73 10.66
N THR A 63 -10.17 25.64 10.78
CA THR A 63 -10.22 26.87 9.98
C THR A 63 -9.51 28.04 10.66
N ARG A 64 -9.54 28.11 12.00
CA ARG A 64 -8.88 29.14 12.80
C ARG A 64 -7.60 28.56 13.40
N ILE A 65 -6.49 28.80 12.71
CA ILE A 65 -5.19 28.31 13.14
C ILE A 65 -4.69 29.17 14.31
N PRO A 66 -4.40 28.57 15.48
CA PRO A 66 -3.90 29.32 16.61
C PRO A 66 -2.45 29.73 16.41
N SER A 67 -1.95 30.60 17.30
CA SER A 67 -0.65 31.25 17.18
C SER A 67 0.53 30.28 17.17
N THR A 68 0.51 29.27 18.03
CA THR A 68 1.64 28.35 18.22
C THR A 68 1.26 26.91 17.88
N PHE A 69 2.25 26.08 17.58
CA PHE A 69 2.04 24.65 17.38
C PHE A 69 1.50 23.97 18.64
N SER A 70 1.88 24.41 19.84
CA SER A 70 1.31 23.93 21.11
C SER A 70 -0.20 24.20 21.21
N ASP A 71 -0.63 25.41 20.87
CA ASP A 71 -2.05 25.76 20.87
C ASP A 71 -2.81 24.95 19.82
N LEU A 72 -2.21 24.76 18.64
CA LEU A 72 -2.77 23.93 17.57
C LEU A 72 -2.98 22.52 18.09
N ALA A 73 -2.01 22.02 18.85
CA ALA A 73 -2.10 20.70 19.43
C ALA A 73 -3.32 20.60 20.37
N ILE A 74 -3.46 21.55 21.28
CA ILE A 74 -4.59 21.61 22.22
C ILE A 74 -5.93 21.68 21.47
N VAL A 75 -6.01 22.44 20.37
CA VAL A 75 -7.22 22.54 19.54
C VAL A 75 -7.58 21.18 18.91
N VAL A 76 -6.61 20.46 18.34
CA VAL A 76 -6.85 19.12 17.77
C VAL A 76 -7.35 18.16 18.86
N LEU A 77 -6.67 18.11 20.01
CA LEU A 77 -7.05 17.23 21.10
C LEU A 77 -8.47 17.55 21.62
N LYS A 78 -8.79 18.82 21.84
CA LYS A 78 -10.13 19.25 22.25
C LYS A 78 -11.19 18.86 21.21
N THR A 79 -10.88 18.98 19.92
CA THR A 79 -11.80 18.59 18.84
C THR A 79 -12.13 17.10 18.92
N ILE A 80 -11.12 16.27 19.14
CA ILE A 80 -11.28 14.82 19.27
C ILE A 80 -12.09 14.46 20.51
N LEU A 81 -11.72 15.00 21.68
CA LEU A 81 -12.38 14.70 22.95
C LEU A 81 -13.83 15.19 23.01
N LEU A 82 -14.14 16.31 22.35
CA LEU A 82 -15.50 16.84 22.27
C LEU A 82 -16.45 15.86 21.57
N VAL A 83 -15.96 15.15 20.54
CA VAL A 83 -16.76 14.24 19.72
C VAL A 83 -16.82 12.83 20.33
N SER A 84 -15.71 12.36 20.91
CA SER A 84 -15.57 10.98 21.38
C SER A 84 -16.13 10.69 22.78
N LYS A 85 -16.60 11.68 23.53
CA LYS A 85 -17.22 11.51 24.88
C LYS A 85 -16.36 10.59 25.79
N ARG A 86 -16.98 9.62 26.48
CA ARG A 86 -16.33 8.63 27.38
C ARG A 86 -15.83 7.40 26.61
N ALA A 87 -15.39 7.56 25.36
CA ALA A 87 -14.86 6.44 24.59
C ALA A 87 -13.73 5.73 25.35
N PRO A 88 -13.78 4.40 25.46
CA PRO A 88 -12.72 3.63 26.14
C PRO A 88 -11.40 3.70 25.39
N ARG A 89 -11.43 3.94 24.07
CA ARG A 89 -10.24 4.06 23.21
C ARG A 89 -10.47 5.03 22.07
N ILE A 90 -9.45 5.86 21.82
CA ILE A 90 -9.40 6.82 20.73
C ILE A 90 -8.08 6.64 19.97
N ASP A 91 -8.19 6.33 18.68
CA ASP A 91 -7.07 6.18 17.77
C ASP A 91 -7.03 7.38 16.81
N PHE A 92 -5.95 8.17 16.88
CA PHE A 92 -5.68 9.27 15.95
C PHE A 92 -4.73 8.78 14.86
N VAL A 93 -5.26 8.50 13.67
CA VAL A 93 -4.52 7.86 12.58
C VAL A 93 -4.15 8.89 11.53
N THR A 94 -2.88 8.95 11.13
CA THR A 94 -2.40 9.93 10.15
C THR A 94 -1.82 9.24 8.93
N ASP A 95 -1.99 9.88 7.77
CA ASP A 95 -1.36 9.47 6.51
C ASP A 95 0.17 9.37 6.67
N GLN A 96 0.77 8.35 6.04
CA GLN A 96 2.22 8.29 5.84
C GLN A 96 2.65 9.01 4.56
N TYR A 97 3.86 9.58 4.57
CA TYR A 97 4.43 10.33 3.45
C TYR A 97 5.78 9.75 3.02
N PRO A 98 5.81 8.51 2.47
CA PRO A 98 7.04 7.93 1.96
C PRO A 98 7.53 8.70 0.73
N THR A 99 8.84 8.63 0.46
CA THR A 99 9.50 9.28 -0.68
C THR A 99 8.99 8.75 -2.01
N ILE A 100 8.65 7.46 -2.09
CA ILE A 100 8.08 6.81 -3.27
C ILE A 100 6.69 6.28 -2.93
N SER A 101 5.67 6.74 -3.65
CA SER A 101 4.29 6.30 -3.50
C SER A 101 3.51 6.48 -4.79
N ILE A 102 2.53 5.62 -5.03
CA ILE A 102 1.51 5.80 -6.09
C ILE A 102 0.80 7.17 -5.94
N LYS A 103 0.69 7.70 -4.72
CA LYS A 103 0.06 8.99 -4.42
C LYS A 103 0.96 10.20 -4.76
N ASN A 104 2.25 10.00 -5.06
CA ASN A 104 3.20 11.10 -5.27
C ASN A 104 2.81 12.01 -6.41
N LEU A 105 2.42 11.46 -7.56
CA LEU A 105 2.02 12.29 -8.70
C LEU A 105 0.88 13.26 -8.35
N GLU A 106 -0.10 12.78 -7.59
CA GLU A 106 -1.21 13.61 -7.13
C GLU A 106 -0.79 14.57 -6.00
N ARG A 107 0.25 14.27 -5.21
CA ARG A 107 0.85 15.22 -4.26
C ARG A 107 1.61 16.31 -5.00
N ASP A 108 2.37 15.96 -6.03
CA ASP A 108 3.16 16.87 -6.85
C ASP A 108 2.25 17.85 -7.60
N ARG A 109 1.13 17.36 -8.14
CA ARG A 109 0.04 18.19 -8.68
C ARG A 109 -0.50 19.21 -7.67
N ARG A 110 -0.53 18.88 -6.36
CA ARG A 110 -1.00 19.79 -5.30
C ARG A 110 0.08 20.75 -4.80
N SER A 111 1.35 20.50 -5.09
CA SER A 111 2.48 21.31 -4.63
C SER A 111 2.98 22.34 -5.66
N LEU A 112 2.16 22.71 -6.65
CA LEU A 112 2.47 23.75 -7.64
C LEU A 112 2.67 25.12 -6.97
N GLY A 113 3.89 25.40 -6.50
CA GLY A 113 4.31 26.65 -5.88
C GLY A 113 5.50 26.46 -4.94
N GLY A 114 6.38 27.47 -4.83
CA GLY A 114 7.62 27.41 -4.05
C GLY A 114 7.42 26.80 -2.65
N GLN A 115 8.28 25.83 -2.31
CA GLN A 115 8.14 25.03 -1.10
C GLN A 115 8.71 25.79 0.11
N ILE A 116 7.87 26.04 1.11
CA ILE A 116 8.34 26.46 2.44
C ILE A 116 8.42 25.21 3.28
N ILE A 117 9.63 24.67 3.44
CA ILE A 117 9.88 23.57 4.36
C ILE A 117 9.98 24.16 5.76
N THR A 118 9.15 23.66 6.67
CA THR A 118 9.11 24.11 8.06
C THR A 118 9.59 22.97 8.95
N ILE A 119 10.62 23.25 9.73
CA ILE A 119 11.05 22.36 10.82
C ILE A 119 10.32 22.84 12.08
N ILE A 120 9.58 21.96 12.72
CA ILE A 120 8.93 22.25 14.01
C ILE A 120 9.89 21.80 15.10
N SER A 121 10.55 22.75 15.73
CA SER A 121 11.61 22.48 16.72
C SER A 121 11.15 22.69 18.15
N ARG A 122 10.12 23.54 18.37
CA ARG A 122 9.65 23.93 19.70
C ARG A 122 8.12 24.09 19.71
N PRO A 123 7.43 23.77 20.83
CA PRO A 123 5.97 23.95 20.93
C PRO A 123 5.50 25.39 20.76
N SER A 124 6.30 26.36 21.24
CA SER A 124 5.98 27.80 21.15
C SER A 124 6.24 28.42 19.78
N GLN A 125 6.79 27.65 18.82
CA GLN A 125 7.02 28.13 17.47
C GLN A 125 5.69 28.50 16.79
N SER A 126 5.71 29.62 16.06
CA SER A 126 4.49 30.14 15.43
C SER A 126 4.01 29.24 14.30
N CYS A 127 2.68 29.05 14.24
CA CYS A 127 2.04 28.42 13.10
C CYS A 127 2.22 29.27 11.82
N PRO A 128 2.44 28.64 10.66
CA PRO A 128 2.54 29.34 9.40
C PRO A 128 1.26 30.09 9.04
N ARG A 129 1.41 31.36 8.62
CA ARG A 129 0.27 32.19 8.15
C ARG A 129 -0.42 31.58 6.92
N GLN A 130 0.35 30.98 6.02
CA GLN A 130 -0.16 30.32 4.82
C GLN A 130 -0.43 28.83 5.07
N TRP A 131 -1.35 28.51 5.99
CA TRP A 131 -1.59 27.14 6.47
C TRP A 131 -1.90 26.12 5.37
N LYS A 132 -2.77 26.48 4.40
CA LYS A 132 -3.10 25.58 3.28
C LYS A 132 -1.87 25.24 2.43
N LYS A 133 -0.96 26.20 2.24
CA LYS A 133 0.29 25.99 1.51
C LYS A 133 1.28 25.18 2.36
N PHE A 134 1.32 25.39 3.67
CA PHE A 134 2.09 24.54 4.57
C PHE A 134 1.63 23.08 4.47
N LEU A 135 0.32 22.83 4.50
CA LEU A 135 -0.27 21.50 4.34
C LEU A 135 -0.28 20.96 2.90
N SER A 136 0.18 21.67 1.87
CA SER A 136 0.37 21.04 0.56
C SER A 136 1.69 20.28 0.46
N VAL A 137 2.63 20.54 1.37
CA VAL A 137 3.97 19.95 1.39
C VAL A 137 4.01 18.71 2.28
N GLY A 138 4.36 17.55 1.73
CA GLY A 138 4.43 16.29 2.48
C GLY A 138 5.36 16.34 3.69
N ARG A 139 6.55 16.95 3.55
CA ARG A 139 7.53 17.10 4.66
C ARG A 139 6.97 17.89 5.84
N ASN A 140 6.19 18.93 5.58
CA ASN A 140 5.55 19.72 6.63
C ASN A 140 4.49 18.92 7.37
N LYS A 141 3.76 18.05 6.66
CA LYS A 141 2.80 17.15 7.29
C LYS A 141 3.50 16.11 8.17
N VAL A 142 4.63 15.55 7.71
CA VAL A 142 5.44 14.67 8.55
C VAL A 142 5.90 15.41 9.80
N ALA A 143 6.49 16.59 9.67
CA ALA A 143 6.94 17.39 10.82
C ALA A 143 5.78 17.69 11.80
N LEU A 144 4.59 18.01 11.29
CA LEU A 144 3.40 18.23 12.11
C LEU A 144 2.94 16.97 12.84
N VAL A 145 2.94 15.82 12.15
CA VAL A 145 2.58 14.53 12.74
C VAL A 145 3.59 14.13 13.80
N GLU A 146 4.89 14.27 13.55
CA GLU A 146 5.94 14.01 14.55
C GLU A 146 5.79 14.93 15.77
N PHE A 147 5.48 16.21 15.57
CA PHE A 147 5.17 17.11 16.68
C PHE A 147 3.91 16.68 17.45
N ALA A 148 2.85 16.26 16.77
CA ALA A 148 1.63 15.75 17.41
C ALA A 148 1.87 14.44 18.18
N LYS A 149 2.85 13.62 17.78
CA LYS A 149 3.30 12.46 18.57
C LYS A 149 3.91 12.86 19.92
N ILE A 150 4.14 14.14 20.24
CA ILE A 150 4.46 14.53 21.62
C ILE A 150 3.31 14.14 22.57
N TRP A 151 2.06 14.08 22.10
CA TRP A 151 0.96 13.47 22.89
C TRP A 151 1.15 11.98 23.16
N LYS A 152 2.00 11.29 22.40
CA LYS A 152 2.34 9.89 22.62
C LYS A 152 3.17 9.69 23.89
N SER A 153 3.80 10.73 24.43
CA SER A 153 4.34 10.69 25.80
C SER A 153 3.24 10.79 26.87
N ALA A 154 2.00 11.14 26.50
CA ALA A 154 0.88 11.26 27.42
C ALA A 154 -0.01 10.01 27.46
N LEU A 155 0.21 9.01 26.61
CA LEU A 155 -0.53 7.74 26.60
C LEU A 155 0.39 6.59 26.16
N GLU A 156 0.53 5.59 27.01
CA GLU A 156 1.35 4.40 26.83
C GLU A 156 1.08 3.67 25.50
N HIS A 157 2.07 2.87 25.06
CA HIS A 157 2.06 2.13 23.80
C HIS A 157 0.81 1.26 23.63
N ASN A 158 -0.12 1.69 22.77
CA ASN A 158 -1.13 0.79 22.24
C ASN A 158 -0.45 -0.24 21.33
N THR A 159 -0.49 -1.51 21.73
CA THR A 159 -0.23 -2.63 20.84
C THR A 159 -1.34 -2.68 19.80
N VAL A 160 -1.00 -2.43 18.55
CA VAL A 160 -1.92 -2.59 17.43
C VAL A 160 -1.95 -4.08 17.09
N PRO A 161 -3.14 -4.74 17.03
CA PRO A 161 -3.21 -6.14 16.65
C PRO A 161 -2.69 -6.32 15.22
N SER A 162 -2.10 -7.48 14.94
CA SER A 162 -1.57 -7.79 13.61
C SER A 162 -2.67 -7.70 12.55
N PRO A 163 -2.40 -7.08 11.39
CA PRO A 163 -3.36 -7.03 10.29
C PRO A 163 -3.57 -8.40 9.63
N ASN A 164 -2.78 -9.42 10.00
CA ASN A 164 -2.90 -10.77 9.48
C ASN A 164 -4.32 -11.32 9.67
N ASN A 165 -4.85 -12.00 8.64
CA ASN A 165 -6.20 -12.57 8.59
C ASN A 165 -7.36 -11.55 8.66
N HIS A 166 -7.10 -10.24 8.51
CA HIS A 166 -8.12 -9.19 8.38
C HIS A 166 -8.15 -8.62 6.94
N GLY A 167 -8.08 -9.51 5.95
CA GLY A 167 -7.92 -9.15 4.53
C GLY A 167 -6.46 -8.91 4.11
N TRP A 168 -5.50 -9.14 5.00
CA TRP A 168 -4.07 -9.01 4.74
C TRP A 168 -3.30 -10.27 5.12
N ILE A 169 -2.30 -10.61 4.32
CA ILE A 169 -1.34 -11.69 4.56
C ILE A 169 0.00 -11.05 4.89
N VAL A 170 0.54 -11.36 6.07
CA VAL A 170 1.86 -10.89 6.51
C VAL A 170 2.88 -12.03 6.32
N LYS A 171 3.89 -11.84 5.47
CA LYS A 171 5.00 -12.78 5.25
C LYS A 171 6.31 -12.01 5.24
N ASN A 172 7.29 -12.41 6.05
CA ASN A 172 8.63 -11.77 6.13
C ASN A 172 8.54 -10.24 6.26
N ASP A 173 7.67 -9.76 7.16
CA ASP A 173 7.35 -8.33 7.36
C ASP A 173 6.78 -7.58 6.14
N LEU A 174 6.46 -8.28 5.06
CA LEU A 174 5.75 -7.75 3.91
C LEU A 174 4.26 -8.03 4.03
N ILE A 175 3.46 -7.01 3.76
CA ILE A 175 2.00 -7.07 3.80
C ILE A 175 1.48 -7.18 2.35
N SER A 176 0.68 -8.21 2.08
CA SER A 176 0.00 -8.42 0.80
C SER A 176 -1.52 -8.53 1.01
N ILE A 177 -2.29 -8.10 0.01
CA ILE A 177 -3.75 -8.18 0.07
C ILE A 177 -4.16 -9.65 -0.07
N ASN A 178 -5.00 -10.13 0.84
CA ASN A 178 -5.69 -11.40 0.62
C ASN A 178 -6.84 -11.16 -0.37
N TRP A 179 -6.64 -11.53 -1.64
CA TRP A 179 -7.62 -11.25 -2.69
C TRP A 179 -8.85 -12.16 -2.63
N LEU A 180 -8.76 -13.33 -1.99
CA LEU A 180 -9.82 -14.33 -1.97
C LEU A 180 -9.86 -15.03 -0.60
N ASP A 181 -11.05 -15.19 -0.02
CA ASP A 181 -11.26 -15.95 1.22
C ASP A 181 -11.28 -17.47 0.99
N GLN A 182 -11.25 -17.90 -0.27
CA GLN A 182 -11.26 -19.30 -0.69
C GLN A 182 -10.16 -19.57 -1.71
N PRO A 183 -9.61 -20.80 -1.76
CA PRO A 183 -8.66 -21.17 -2.78
C PRO A 183 -9.29 -20.98 -4.18
N PRO A 184 -8.50 -20.57 -5.19
CA PRO A 184 -8.96 -20.60 -6.57
C PRO A 184 -9.50 -22.00 -6.89
N ALA A 185 -10.53 -22.07 -7.75
CA ALA A 185 -11.25 -23.31 -8.05
C ALA A 185 -10.29 -24.49 -8.20
N LEU A 186 -10.54 -25.58 -7.44
CA LEU A 186 -9.68 -26.76 -7.37
C LEU A 186 -9.19 -27.17 -8.75
N ASP A 187 -7.92 -27.55 -8.88
CA ASP A 187 -7.32 -27.97 -10.16
C ASP A 187 -8.14 -29.06 -10.89
N ALA A 188 -8.92 -29.84 -10.14
CA ALA A 188 -9.88 -30.79 -10.70
C ALA A 188 -10.92 -30.18 -11.66
N PHE A 189 -11.26 -28.89 -11.53
CA PHE A 189 -12.15 -28.18 -12.46
C PHE A 189 -11.46 -27.76 -13.76
N LEU A 190 -10.12 -27.66 -13.79
CA LEU A 190 -9.37 -27.35 -15.02
C LEU A 190 -9.48 -28.48 -16.06
N ILE A 191 -9.79 -29.71 -15.64
CA ILE A 191 -10.07 -30.86 -16.53
C ILE A 191 -11.31 -30.64 -17.40
N LEU A 192 -12.29 -29.83 -16.97
CA LEU A 192 -13.47 -29.50 -17.79
C LEU A 192 -13.11 -28.64 -18.99
N ILE A 193 -11.99 -27.91 -18.93
CA ILE A 193 -11.52 -27.05 -20.00
C ILE A 193 -10.67 -27.91 -20.95
N SER A 194 -11.35 -28.60 -21.86
CA SER A 194 -10.73 -29.43 -22.89
C SER A 194 -10.81 -28.80 -24.28
N CYS A 195 -9.81 -29.06 -25.12
CA CYS A 195 -9.85 -28.76 -26.55
C CYS A 195 -10.08 -30.04 -27.37
N SER A 196 -10.51 -29.89 -28.62
CA SER A 196 -10.71 -30.99 -29.59
C SER A 196 -9.94 -30.75 -30.90
N CYS A 197 -8.79 -30.07 -30.79
CA CYS A 197 -8.00 -29.59 -31.91
C CYS A 197 -7.41 -30.72 -32.76
N LYS A 198 -7.67 -30.73 -34.07
CA LYS A 198 -7.10 -31.70 -35.01
C LYS A 198 -5.79 -31.24 -35.66
N ALA A 199 -5.57 -29.93 -35.76
CA ALA A 199 -4.46 -29.32 -36.48
C ALA A 199 -3.31 -28.83 -35.56
N GLY A 200 -3.25 -29.33 -34.33
CA GLY A 200 -2.28 -28.90 -33.31
C GLY A 200 -2.76 -27.74 -32.43
N CYS A 201 -2.03 -27.49 -31.34
CA CYS A 201 -2.41 -26.56 -30.27
C CYS A 201 -1.44 -25.38 -30.14
N ALA A 202 -0.86 -24.89 -31.24
CA ALA A 202 0.18 -23.86 -31.19
C ALA A 202 -0.35 -22.40 -31.16
N ASN A 203 -1.63 -22.19 -31.43
CA ASN A 203 -2.19 -20.84 -31.56
C ASN A 203 -3.60 -20.73 -30.95
N LYS A 204 -4.13 -19.51 -30.91
CA LYS A 204 -5.43 -19.17 -30.29
C LYS A 204 -6.66 -19.80 -30.98
N ARG A 205 -6.48 -20.65 -32.00
CA ARG A 205 -7.56 -21.55 -32.48
C ARG A 205 -7.83 -22.68 -31.48
N CYS A 206 -6.87 -23.01 -30.61
CA CYS A 206 -7.08 -23.88 -29.47
C CYS A 206 -7.76 -23.10 -28.32
N SER A 207 -8.82 -23.68 -27.74
CA SER A 207 -9.56 -23.08 -26.62
C SER A 207 -8.72 -22.94 -25.35
N CYS A 208 -7.78 -23.86 -25.09
CA CYS A 208 -6.84 -23.80 -23.97
C CYS A 208 -5.87 -22.62 -24.16
N VAL A 209 -5.20 -22.53 -25.32
CA VAL A 209 -4.29 -21.42 -25.65
C VAL A 209 -4.99 -20.07 -25.64
N ARG A 210 -6.23 -20.01 -26.14
CA ARG A 210 -7.04 -18.78 -26.13
C ARG A 210 -7.34 -18.28 -24.72
N GLN A 211 -7.45 -19.20 -23.77
CA GLN A 211 -7.67 -18.91 -22.35
C GLN A 211 -6.35 -18.81 -21.56
N ALA A 212 -5.21 -18.84 -22.24
CA ALA A 212 -3.87 -18.85 -21.63
C ALA A 212 -3.65 -20.04 -20.67
N LEU A 213 -4.20 -21.21 -21.01
CA LEU A 213 -4.04 -22.46 -20.26
C LEU A 213 -3.28 -23.51 -21.08
N SER A 214 -2.53 -24.37 -20.39
CA SER A 214 -1.92 -25.57 -20.95
C SER A 214 -2.98 -26.64 -21.23
N CYS A 215 -2.80 -27.41 -22.29
CA CYS A 215 -3.65 -28.55 -22.59
C CYS A 215 -3.38 -29.69 -21.61
N THR A 216 -4.41 -30.13 -20.91
CA THR A 216 -4.37 -31.28 -20.00
C THR A 216 -4.68 -32.59 -20.74
N ASP A 217 -4.50 -33.73 -20.07
CA ASP A 217 -4.85 -35.05 -20.64
C ASP A 217 -6.36 -35.24 -20.89
N GLY A 218 -7.21 -34.35 -20.36
CA GLY A 218 -8.63 -34.28 -20.74
C GLY A 218 -8.88 -33.74 -22.16
N CYS A 219 -7.86 -33.16 -22.81
CA CYS A 219 -7.97 -32.64 -24.17
C CYS A 219 -8.02 -33.76 -25.21
N LYS A 220 -8.97 -33.67 -26.14
CA LYS A 220 -9.13 -34.56 -27.30
C LYS A 220 -8.32 -34.12 -28.51
N CYS A 221 -7.27 -33.32 -28.29
CA CYS A 221 -6.36 -32.93 -29.36
C CYS A 221 -5.42 -34.10 -29.71
N SER A 222 -4.80 -34.04 -30.89
CA SER A 222 -3.82 -35.05 -31.34
C SER A 222 -2.73 -35.33 -30.30
N ASN A 223 -2.20 -36.58 -30.29
CA ASN A 223 -1.13 -37.02 -29.38
C ASN A 223 0.15 -36.16 -29.47
N ALA A 224 0.38 -35.47 -30.58
CA ALA A 224 1.45 -34.48 -30.75
C ALA A 224 0.99 -33.07 -30.34
N CYS A 225 0.44 -32.91 -29.13
CA CYS A 225 -0.04 -31.62 -28.65
C CYS A 225 1.14 -30.72 -28.27
N SER A 226 1.28 -29.60 -28.98
CA SER A 226 2.33 -28.59 -28.78
C SER A 226 2.10 -27.66 -27.58
N ASN A 227 1.03 -27.86 -26.81
CA ASN A 227 0.65 -27.03 -25.66
C ASN A 227 0.50 -27.87 -24.39
N LYS A 228 1.28 -28.94 -24.27
CA LYS A 228 1.41 -29.66 -23.00
C LYS A 228 2.51 -28.97 -22.21
N ASP A 229 2.19 -28.55 -20.99
CA ASP A 229 3.20 -28.12 -20.03
C ASP A 229 3.08 -29.05 -18.83
N TYR A 230 4.03 -29.97 -18.69
CA TYR A 230 4.20 -30.70 -17.43
C TYR A 230 5.10 -29.84 -16.56
N GLN A 231 4.48 -28.98 -15.78
CA GLN A 231 5.06 -28.45 -14.55
C GLN A 231 4.10 -28.85 -13.43
N ILE A 232 4.17 -30.13 -13.04
CA ILE A 232 3.88 -30.45 -11.65
C ILE A 232 5.11 -29.94 -10.92
N VAL A 233 4.96 -28.81 -10.23
CA VAL A 233 5.95 -28.44 -9.22
C VAL A 233 5.68 -29.41 -8.06
N ASP A 234 6.36 -30.55 -8.10
CA ASP A 234 6.47 -31.42 -6.94
C ASP A 234 7.12 -30.57 -5.85
N ILE A 235 6.34 -30.19 -4.84
CA ILE A 235 6.89 -29.75 -3.57
C ILE A 235 7.46 -31.02 -2.93
N ALA A 236 8.66 -31.40 -3.37
CA ALA A 236 9.48 -32.33 -2.62
C ALA A 236 9.82 -31.65 -1.29
N ASN A 237 9.22 -32.16 -0.22
CA ASN A 237 9.87 -32.14 1.08
C ASN A 237 11.13 -32.97 0.92
N ASP A 238 12.30 -32.36 1.08
CA ASP A 238 13.48 -33.08 1.51
C ASP A 238 14.09 -32.25 2.66
N ASP A 239 13.82 -32.79 3.85
CA ASP A 239 14.55 -32.55 5.07
C ASP A 239 16.00 -33.07 4.91
N ASP A 240 16.92 -32.30 5.52
CA ASP A 240 18.17 -32.70 6.19
C ASP A 240 19.46 -33.11 5.42
N GLU A 241 20.55 -32.82 6.17
CA GLU A 241 21.98 -33.21 6.07
C GLU A 241 22.88 -32.16 5.37
N ASP A 242 23.45 -31.19 6.09
CA ASP A 242 24.58 -31.25 7.05
C ASP A 242 25.88 -31.82 6.44
N ASP A 243 26.91 -30.99 6.37
CA ASP A 243 28.25 -31.36 6.83
C ASP A 243 29.22 -30.16 6.71
N GLY A 244 29.76 -29.76 7.86
CA GLY A 244 31.22 -29.70 8.02
C GLY A 244 31.96 -28.40 7.68
N ASP A 245 31.91 -27.47 8.63
CA ASP A 245 33.03 -26.82 9.34
C ASP A 245 34.44 -26.76 8.67
N ASP A 246 35.04 -25.57 8.67
CA ASP A 246 36.43 -25.43 9.16
C ASP A 246 36.81 -23.96 9.43
N ASP A 247 36.89 -23.72 10.73
CA ASP A 247 37.44 -22.59 11.49
C ASP A 247 38.94 -22.36 11.24
N LYS A 248 39.37 -21.10 11.09
CA LYS A 248 40.69 -20.64 11.59
C LYS A 248 40.65 -19.17 12.02
N SER A 249 40.89 -19.02 13.32
CA SER A 249 41.14 -17.83 14.11
C SER A 249 42.62 -17.38 14.09
N VAL A 250 42.85 -16.21 14.71
CA VAL A 250 44.11 -15.61 15.25
C VAL A 250 45.21 -15.21 14.24
N ASP A 251 46.03 -14.17 14.40
CA ASP A 251 46.50 -13.40 15.57
C ASP A 251 47.12 -12.04 15.16
N ALA A 252 47.49 -11.26 16.18
CA ALA A 252 48.02 -9.89 16.26
C ALA A 252 49.48 -9.63 15.79
N GLY A 253 49.88 -8.35 15.85
CA GLY A 253 51.27 -7.82 15.85
C GLY A 253 51.50 -6.76 14.76
N ASP A 254 51.64 -5.45 14.98
CA ASP A 254 52.57 -4.62 15.79
C ASP A 254 53.78 -4.07 14.97
N GLU A 255 54.04 -2.76 15.16
CA GLU A 255 55.23 -1.92 14.85
C GLU A 255 55.82 -1.92 13.40
N THR A 256 56.31 -0.82 12.80
CA THR A 256 57.17 0.28 13.27
C THR A 256 57.01 1.58 12.43
N ASP A 257 57.41 2.70 13.04
CA ASP A 257 57.85 3.95 12.42
C ASP A 257 58.91 3.76 11.31
N ASP A 258 59.00 4.67 10.33
CA ASP A 258 60.15 5.59 10.15
C ASP A 258 60.18 6.26 8.74
N ASP A 259 60.47 7.56 8.81
CA ASP A 259 61.29 8.41 7.93
C ASP A 259 60.89 9.01 6.56
N SER A 260 61.26 10.30 6.51
CA SER A 260 61.80 11.10 5.39
C SER A 260 60.91 12.07 4.58
N MET A 261 61.13 13.33 4.94
CA MET A 261 61.24 14.57 4.14
C MET A 261 61.26 14.44 2.61
N ASP A 262 60.38 15.20 1.93
CA ASP A 262 60.71 16.43 1.17
C ASP A 262 59.42 17.21 0.83
#